data_AF-A0A968XSE8-F1
#
_entry.id   AF-A0A968XSE8-F1
#
_cell.length_a   1.000
_cell.length_b   1.000
_cell.length_c   1.000
_cell.angle_alpha   90.00
_cell.angle_beta   90.00
_cell.angle_gamma   90.00
#
_symmetry.space_group_name_H-M   'P 1'
#
loop_
_entity.id
_entity.type
_entity.pdbx_description
1 polymer ?
#
loop_
_entity_poly.entity_id
_entity_poly.type
_entity_poly.pdbx_seq_one_letter_code
_entity_poly.pdbx_strand_id
1 'polypeptide(L)'
;MTVLEYLDANDSNVRRNGPNGRIVLSSRVRLARNIRGHSFPGWAKKAERLRSLEAMLPVLQKAPQLEGCFAESMDTLTALESRCSWSATSSRASTPRRTPAPASC
;
A
#
# COMPACT_ATOMS: atom_id res chain seq x y z
N MET A 1 -6.63 16.92 -5.22
CA MET A 1 -6.52 15.54 -5.68
C MET A 1 -7.61 14.74 -5.00
N THR A 2 -8.71 14.50 -5.70
CA THR A 2 -9.72 13.52 -5.28
C THR A 2 -9.21 12.11 -5.53
N VAL A 3 -9.78 11.11 -4.86
CA VAL A 3 -9.42 9.70 -5.05
C VAL A 3 -9.58 9.27 -6.51
N LEU A 4 -10.62 9.78 -7.18
CA LEU A 4 -10.91 9.46 -8.57
C LEU A 4 -9.89 10.03 -9.55
N GLU A 5 -9.34 11.22 -9.27
CA GLU A 5 -8.23 11.79 -10.05
C GLU A 5 -6.96 10.94 -9.91
N TYR A 6 -6.69 10.40 -8.72
CA TYR A 6 -5.53 9.52 -8.48
C TYR A 6 -5.71 8.13 -9.11
N LEU A 7 -6.93 7.62 -9.17
CA LEU A 7 -7.26 6.30 -9.71
C LEU A 7 -7.45 6.27 -11.23
N ASP A 8 -7.27 7.40 -11.93
CA ASP A 8 -7.51 7.45 -13.37
C ASP A 8 -6.61 6.47 -14.15
N ALA A 9 -7.25 5.65 -15.00
CA ALA A 9 -6.61 4.58 -15.75
C ALA A 9 -5.65 5.07 -16.85
N ASN A 10 -5.70 6.37 -17.17
CA ASN A 10 -4.76 7.02 -18.08
C ASN A 10 -3.45 7.46 -17.41
N ASP A 11 -3.23 7.12 -16.14
CA ASP A 11 -2.04 7.54 -15.42
C ASP A 11 -0.74 7.15 -16.16
N SER A 12 0.10 8.16 -16.39
CA SER A 12 1.33 8.03 -17.16
C SER A 12 2.33 7.05 -16.53
N ASN A 13 2.21 6.73 -15.24
CA ASN A 13 3.09 5.80 -14.56
C ASN A 13 2.84 4.34 -14.95
N VAL A 14 1.60 3.97 -15.30
CA VAL A 14 1.24 2.60 -15.72
C VAL A 14 1.68 2.32 -17.16
N ARG A 15 1.68 3.36 -18.01
CA ARG A 15 2.05 3.24 -19.43
C ARG A 15 3.55 3.27 -19.72
N ARG A 16 4.40 3.49 -18.70
CA ARG A 16 5.86 3.47 -18.85
C ARG A 16 6.34 2.04 -19.10
N ASN A 17 6.78 1.78 -20.33
CA ASN A 17 7.41 0.52 -20.70
C ASN A 17 8.82 0.43 -20.10
N GLY A 18 9.04 -0.54 -19.23
CA GLY A 18 10.38 -0.92 -18.75
C GLY A 18 11.08 -1.90 -19.70
N PRO A 19 12.33 -2.27 -19.40
CA PRO A 19 13.04 -3.34 -20.10
C PRO A 19 12.18 -4.62 -20.09
N ASN A 20 11.91 -5.20 -21.26
CA ASN A 20 11.06 -6.38 -21.44
C ASN A 20 9.55 -6.21 -21.11
N GLY A 21 8.98 -5.02 -21.30
CA GLY A 21 7.54 -4.75 -21.09
C GLY A 21 6.56 -5.59 -21.94
N ARG A 22 7.05 -6.33 -22.95
CA ARG A 22 6.24 -7.30 -23.72
C ARG A 22 5.93 -8.59 -22.94
N ILE A 23 6.72 -8.89 -21.90
CA ILE A 23 6.62 -10.13 -21.10
C ILE A 23 6.33 -9.79 -19.63
N VAL A 24 6.98 -8.77 -19.09
CA VAL A 24 6.83 -8.37 -17.68
C VAL A 24 5.81 -7.23 -17.57
N LEU A 25 4.64 -7.55 -17.00
CA LEU A 25 3.53 -6.60 -16.84
C LEU A 25 3.79 -5.51 -15.80
N SER A 26 4.48 -5.82 -14.69
CA SER A 26 4.92 -4.82 -13.69
C SER A 26 5.87 -5.40 -12.64
N SER A 27 6.84 -4.59 -12.21
CA SER A 27 7.71 -4.84 -11.06
C SER A 27 7.22 -4.05 -9.85
N ARG A 28 7.22 -4.66 -8.65
CA ARG A 28 6.75 -4.03 -7.41
C ARG A 28 7.71 -4.37 -6.27
N VAL A 29 8.19 -3.34 -5.56
CA VAL A 29 8.99 -3.49 -4.33
C VAL A 29 8.14 -3.02 -3.16
N ARG A 30 8.09 -3.81 -2.08
CA ARG A 30 7.33 -3.47 -0.85
C ARG A 30 8.29 -3.45 0.32
N LEU A 31 8.35 -2.32 1.03
CA LEU A 31 9.14 -2.17 2.24
C LEU A 31 8.20 -1.90 3.42
N ALA A 32 8.25 -2.75 4.44
CA ALA A 32 7.51 -2.55 5.69
C ALA A 32 8.49 -2.18 6.81
N ARG A 33 8.20 -1.10 7.55
CA ARG A 33 9.01 -0.63 8.68
C ARG A 33 8.09 -0.32 9.87
N ASN A 34 8.57 -0.66 11.07
CA ASN A 34 7.90 -0.30 12.33
C ASN A 34 8.61 0.91 12.96
N ILE A 35 7.84 1.78 13.62
CA ILE A 35 8.39 2.96 14.32
C ILE A 35 8.65 2.62 15.77
N ARG A 36 9.83 3.05 16.26
CA ARG A 36 10.25 2.85 17.64
C ARG A 36 9.32 3.63 18.59
N GLY A 37 8.88 3.00 19.68
CA GLY A 37 7.99 3.62 20.66
C GLY A 37 6.50 3.54 20.34
N HIS A 38 6.12 2.91 19.21
CA HIS A 38 4.74 2.65 18.85
C HIS A 38 4.42 1.15 18.93
N SER A 39 3.23 0.84 19.43
CA SER A 39 2.71 -0.54 19.50
C SER A 39 2.55 -1.13 18.10
N PHE A 40 2.81 -2.43 17.97
CA PHE A 40 2.62 -3.15 16.71
C PHE A 40 1.12 -3.12 16.30
N PRO A 41 0.79 -2.97 15.00
CA PRO A 41 -0.61 -2.81 14.55
C PRO A 41 -1.57 -3.91 15.01
N GLY A 42 -1.07 -5.13 15.23
CA GLY A 42 -1.87 -6.26 15.72
C GLY A 42 -2.27 -6.19 17.20
N TRP A 43 -1.55 -5.43 18.03
CA TRP A 43 -1.83 -5.29 19.47
C TRP A 43 -2.20 -3.85 19.87
N ALA A 44 -2.05 -2.90 18.95
CA ALA A 44 -2.30 -1.48 19.19
C ALA A 44 -3.79 -1.15 19.32
N LYS A 45 -4.15 -0.37 20.33
CA LYS A 45 -5.50 0.21 20.47
C LYS A 45 -5.74 1.26 19.37
N LYS A 46 -7.01 1.60 19.07
CA LYS A 46 -7.35 2.61 18.04
C LYS A 46 -6.62 3.94 18.27
N ALA A 47 -6.53 4.40 19.51
CA ALA A 47 -5.81 5.62 19.88
C ALA A 47 -4.29 5.55 19.59
N GLU A 48 -3.65 4.39 19.80
CA GLU A 48 -2.23 4.21 19.47
C GLU A 48 -1.97 4.25 17.97
N ARG A 49 -2.88 3.66 17.18
CA ARG A 49 -2.80 3.71 15.72
C ARG A 49 -2.93 5.14 15.18
N LEU A 50 -3.84 5.93 15.75
CA LEU A 50 -4.01 7.34 15.38
C LEU A 50 -2.76 8.18 15.74
N ARG A 51 -2.18 7.98 16.93
CA ARG A 51 -0.92 8.65 17.31
C ARG A 51 0.23 8.32 16.36
N SER A 52 0.33 7.07 15.91
CA SER A 52 1.31 6.66 14.90
C SER A 52 1.08 7.38 13.58
N LEU A 53 -0.18 7.53 13.15
CA LEU A 53 -0.53 8.22 11.91
C LEU A 53 -0.19 9.71 11.98
N GLU A 54 -0.56 10.38 13.07
CA GLU A 54 -0.27 11.81 13.31
C GLU A 54 1.22 12.12 13.32
N ALA A 55 2.05 11.21 13.83
CA ALA A 55 3.51 11.37 13.82
C ALA A 55 4.12 11.19 12.41
N MET A 56 3.58 10.27 11.61
CA MET A 56 4.13 9.93 10.29
C MET A 56 3.70 10.89 9.19
N LEU A 57 2.41 11.25 9.15
CA LEU A 57 1.83 12.08 8.09
C LEU A 57 2.62 13.37 7.77
N PRO A 58 3.00 14.22 8.75
CA PRO A 58 3.69 15.47 8.45
C PRO A 58 5.11 15.24 7.92
N VAL A 59 5.75 14.13 8.28
CA VAL A 59 7.09 13.77 7.76
C VAL A 59 6.98 13.29 6.33
N LEU A 60 5.96 12.47 6.02
CA LEU A 60 5.73 11.96 4.67
C LEU A 60 5.32 13.07 3.70
N GLN A 61 4.48 14.02 4.12
CA GLN A 61 4.07 15.16 3.30
C GLN A 61 5.24 16.11 2.96
N LYS A 62 6.27 16.17 3.81
CA LYS A 62 7.47 16.99 3.56
C LYS A 62 8.51 16.31 2.67
N ALA A 63 8.36 15.02 2.38
CA ALA A 63 9.33 14.29 1.58
C ALA A 63 9.14 14.61 0.07
N PRO A 64 10.15 15.15 -0.63
CA PRO A 64 10.03 15.52 -2.04
C PRO A 64 9.82 14.31 -2.97
N GLN A 65 10.21 13.12 -2.52
CA GLN A 65 9.97 11.87 -3.27
C GLN A 65 8.49 11.46 -3.28
N LEU A 66 7.66 12.08 -2.43
CA LEU A 66 6.23 11.82 -2.30
C LEU A 66 5.37 12.95 -2.88
N GLU A 67 5.96 13.87 -3.64
CA GLU A 67 5.21 14.91 -4.35
C GLU A 67 4.16 14.29 -5.28
N GLY A 68 2.90 14.72 -5.15
CA GLY A 68 1.77 14.17 -5.90
C GLY A 68 1.14 12.90 -5.31
N CYS A 69 1.57 12.44 -4.12
CA CYS A 69 0.96 11.29 -3.47
C CYS A 69 -0.40 11.62 -2.83
N PHE A 70 -1.35 10.70 -2.95
CA PHE A 70 -2.64 10.77 -2.27
C PHE A 70 -2.53 10.23 -0.84
N ALA A 71 -2.95 11.02 0.15
CA ALA A 71 -2.93 10.66 1.57
C ALA A 71 -4.23 11.10 2.25
N GLU A 72 -5.21 10.20 2.34
CA GLU A 72 -6.44 10.38 3.12
C GLU A 72 -6.74 9.19 4.05
N SER A 73 -7.61 9.42 5.03
CA SER A 73 -8.13 8.37 5.90
C SER A 73 -9.09 7.44 5.14
N MET A 74 -9.02 6.14 5.43
CA MET A 74 -9.98 5.16 4.89
C MET A 74 -11.41 5.40 5.38
N ASP A 75 -11.61 6.13 6.48
CA ASP A 75 -12.94 6.45 7.01
C ASP A 75 -13.70 7.46 6.13
N THR A 76 -12.99 8.21 5.29
CA THR A 76 -13.55 9.25 4.40
C THR A 76 -13.96 8.68 3.03
N LEU A 77 -13.50 7.47 2.70
CA LEU A 77 -13.70 6.85 1.39
C LEU A 77 -15.04 6.11 1.31
N THR A 78 -15.72 6.20 0.17
CA THR A 78 -16.87 5.32 -0.11
C THR A 78 -16.43 3.85 -0.19
N ALA A 79 -17.36 2.92 -0.03
CA ALA A 79 -17.06 1.49 -0.11
C ALA A 79 -16.48 1.07 -1.48
N LEU A 80 -16.86 1.77 -2.56
CA LEU A 80 -16.34 1.54 -3.90
C LEU A 80 -14.90 2.06 -4.04
N GLU A 81 -14.63 3.29 -3.60
CA GLU A 81 -13.29 3.90 -3.63
C GLU A 81 -12.31 3.10 -2.77
N SER A 82 -12.74 2.68 -1.58
CA SER A 82 -11.98 1.79 -0.71
C SER A 82 -11.64 0.49 -1.44
N ARG A 83 -12.62 -0.15 -2.09
CA ARG A 83 -12.40 -1.39 -2.85
C ARG A 83 -11.43 -1.19 -4.01
N CYS A 84 -11.55 -0.12 -4.77
CA CYS A 84 -10.65 0.17 -5.91
C CYS A 84 -9.22 0.47 -5.45
N SER A 85 -9.08 1.23 -4.37
CA SER A 85 -7.77 1.47 -3.72
C SER A 85 -7.17 0.16 -3.19
N TRP A 86 -7.99 -0.70 -2.59
CA TRP A 86 -7.56 -2.00 -2.11
C TRP A 86 -7.26 -2.97 -3.24
N SER A 87 -7.99 -2.99 -4.36
CA SER A 87 -7.72 -3.88 -5.49
C SER A 87 -6.44 -3.51 -6.23
N ALA A 88 -6.16 -2.21 -6.37
CA ALA A 88 -4.86 -1.70 -6.80
C ALA A 88 -3.72 -2.21 -5.88
N THR A 89 -3.99 -2.27 -4.57
CA THR A 89 -3.02 -2.72 -3.55
C THR A 89 -2.91 -4.25 -3.40
N SER A 90 -4.00 -5.00 -3.62
CA SER A 90 -4.16 -6.43 -3.26
C SER A 90 -3.95 -7.41 -4.42
N SER A 91 -3.83 -6.93 -5.67
CA SER A 91 -3.54 -7.78 -6.84
C SER A 91 -2.19 -8.52 -6.81
N ARG A 92 -1.41 -8.50 -5.72
CA ARG A 92 -0.27 -9.41 -5.45
C ARG A 92 -0.16 -9.74 -3.97
N ALA A 93 -1.00 -10.67 -3.52
CA ALA A 93 -0.68 -11.50 -2.37
C ALA A 93 -1.33 -12.89 -2.53
N SER A 94 -1.05 -13.58 -3.63
CA SER A 94 -1.17 -15.04 -3.66
C SER A 94 0.10 -15.64 -3.06
N THR A 95 0.18 -15.67 -1.73
CA THR A 95 1.14 -16.54 -1.05
C THR A 95 0.80 -18.00 -1.43
N PRO A 96 1.73 -18.80 -1.97
CA PRO A 96 1.46 -20.22 -2.13
C PRO A 96 1.29 -20.81 -0.73
N ARG A 97 0.16 -21.48 -0.50
CA ARG A 97 -0.04 -22.32 0.69
C ARG A 97 1.12 -23.33 0.72
N ARG A 98 2.05 -23.17 1.67
CA ARG A 98 3.04 -24.21 1.97
C ARG A 98 2.25 -25.45 2.40
N THR A 99 2.28 -26.51 1.60
CA THR A 99 1.89 -27.83 2.06
C THR A 99 2.90 -28.28 3.13
N PRO A 100 2.44 -28.87 4.24
CA PRO A 100 3.36 -29.44 5.22
C PRO A 100 4.11 -30.62 4.56
N ALA A 101 5.44 -30.66 4.75
CA ALA A 101 6.27 -31.76 4.29
C ALA A 101 5.89 -33.05 5.03
N PRO A 102 5.90 -34.23 4.38
CA PRO A 102 5.63 -35.48 5.04
C PRO A 102 6.72 -35.78 6.07
N ALA A 103 6.32 -36.14 7.28
CA ALA A 103 7.21 -36.64 8.32
C ALA A 103 7.78 -37.99 7.87
N SER A 104 9.10 -38.07 7.73
CA SER A 104 9.83 -39.33 7.61
C SER A 104 9.99 -39.97 8.99
N CYS A 105 9.51 -41.20 9.15
CA CYS A 105 9.90 -42.10 10.24
C CYS A 105 11.34 -42.60 10.05
#